data_AF-A0AAE0ZMP1-F1
#
_entry.id   AF-A0AAE0ZMP1-F1
#
_cell.length_a   1.000
_cell.length_b   1.000
_cell.length_c   1.000
_cell.angle_alpha   90.00
_cell.angle_beta   90.00
_cell.angle_gamma   90.00
#
_symmetry.space_group_name_H-M   'P 1'
#
loop_
_entity.id
_entity.type
_entity.pdbx_description
1 polymer ?
#
loop_
_entity_poly.entity_id
_entity_poly.type
_entity_poly.pdbx_seq_one_letter_code
_entity_poly.pdbx_strand_id
1 'polypeptide(L)'
;MELVQKLERQFNLGSAGRAFDHNKKVLTSMGSIPSEFYSILSLIESLCILYGILWKDGETSSVKQGLLSHGETSTVKQGLLSHGETSSVKQGLLSHGETSSVKQGLSSHGETSTVKQGLLSHGETSSVKQGLLSHGETSTVKQGLLSHGETSSVKQGLLSHGETSTVKQGLLSH
;
A
#
# COMPACT_ATOMS: atom_id res chain seq x y z
N MET A 1 1.66 16.74 -28.99
CA MET A 1 2.78 17.20 -28.14
C MET A 1 2.35 18.21 -27.08
N GLU A 2 1.55 19.23 -27.39
CA GLU A 2 1.16 20.26 -26.40
C GLU A 2 0.33 19.73 -25.21
N LEU A 3 -0.52 18.73 -25.45
CA LEU A 3 -1.34 18.10 -24.42
C LEU A 3 -0.51 17.24 -23.45
N VAL A 4 0.53 16.57 -23.97
CA VAL A 4 1.48 15.78 -23.17
C VAL A 4 2.32 16.71 -22.30
N GLN A 5 2.85 17.81 -22.84
CA GLN A 5 3.58 18.81 -22.04
C GLN A 5 2.71 19.52 -21.00
N LYS A 6 1.41 19.74 -21.30
CA LYS A 6 0.45 20.26 -20.32
C LYS A 6 0.15 19.26 -19.20
N LEU A 7 0.11 17.95 -19.51
CA LEU A 7 -0.10 16.89 -18.53
C LEU A 7 1.16 16.64 -17.68
N GLU A 8 2.34 16.65 -18.28
CA GLU A 8 3.63 16.51 -17.57
C GLU A 8 3.85 17.62 -16.54
N ARG A 9 3.50 18.87 -16.88
CA ARG A 9 3.56 20.00 -15.94
C ARG A 9 2.52 19.95 -14.82
N GLN A 10 1.40 19.24 -15.02
CA GLN A 10 0.32 19.13 -14.03
C GLN A 10 0.53 17.98 -13.04
N PHE A 11 1.29 16.94 -13.41
CA PHE A 11 1.38 15.70 -12.63
C PHE A 11 2.77 15.37 -12.07
N ASN A 12 3.79 16.24 -12.24
CA ASN A 12 5.16 16.09 -11.71
C ASN A 12 5.70 14.64 -11.80
N LEU A 13 5.69 14.08 -13.00
CA LEU A 13 6.01 12.67 -13.32
C LEU A 13 7.52 12.38 -13.24
N GLY A 14 8.18 12.73 -12.13
CA GLY A 14 9.66 12.70 -12.03
C GLY A 14 10.27 11.30 -12.15
N SER A 15 9.78 10.34 -11.36
CA SER A 15 10.42 9.02 -11.19
C SER A 15 9.70 7.87 -11.89
N ALA A 16 8.38 7.96 -12.09
CA ALA A 16 7.59 7.04 -12.91
C ALA A 16 8.09 6.95 -14.36
N GLY A 17 8.68 8.02 -14.89
CA GLY A 17 9.32 8.03 -16.21
C GLY A 17 10.55 7.13 -16.31
N ARG A 18 11.29 6.87 -15.23
CA ARG A 18 12.59 6.16 -15.29
C ARG A 18 12.48 4.65 -15.40
N ALA A 19 11.57 4.02 -14.65
CA ALA A 19 11.31 2.58 -14.75
C ALA A 19 10.60 2.22 -16.07
N PHE A 20 9.77 3.11 -16.60
CA PHE A 20 9.14 2.94 -17.90
C PHE A 20 10.14 3.12 -19.05
N ASP A 21 11.09 4.06 -18.94
CA ASP A 21 12.18 4.22 -19.91
C ASP A 21 13.08 2.98 -19.98
N HIS A 22 13.28 2.27 -18.86
CA HIS A 22 13.96 0.98 -18.82
C HIS A 22 13.17 -0.12 -19.56
N ASN A 23 11.87 -0.27 -19.31
CA ASN A 23 11.04 -1.26 -20.01
C ASN A 23 10.86 -0.95 -21.49
N LYS A 24 10.77 0.35 -21.85
CA LYS A 24 10.79 0.82 -23.23
C LYS A 24 12.12 0.48 -23.90
N LYS A 25 13.25 0.64 -23.20
CA LYS A 25 14.59 0.23 -23.68
C LYS A 25 14.69 -1.28 -23.90
N VAL A 26 14.13 -2.09 -23.00
CA VAL A 26 14.07 -3.56 -23.15
C VAL A 26 13.17 -3.95 -24.34
N LEU A 27 12.00 -3.34 -24.49
CA LEU A 27 11.12 -3.57 -25.65
C LEU A 27 11.80 -3.15 -26.96
N THR A 28 12.56 -2.05 -26.96
CA THR A 28 13.35 -1.63 -28.14
C THR A 28 14.55 -2.53 -28.42
N SER A 29 15.06 -3.28 -27.42
CA SER A 29 16.19 -4.20 -27.60
C SER A 29 15.76 -5.60 -28.06
N MET A 30 14.47 -5.95 -27.92
CA MET A 30 13.92 -7.27 -28.31
C MET A 30 13.52 -7.39 -29.80
N GLY A 31 13.84 -6.40 -30.65
CA GLY A 31 13.63 -6.45 -32.10
C GLY A 31 12.48 -5.57 -32.61
N SER A 32 12.36 -5.45 -33.94
CA SER A 32 11.48 -4.50 -34.65
C SER A 32 9.99 -4.66 -34.35
N ILE A 33 9.54 -4.06 -33.25
CA ILE A 33 8.13 -3.78 -32.99
C ILE A 33 7.66 -2.78 -34.07
N PRO A 34 6.53 -3.03 -34.78
CA PRO A 34 5.99 -2.07 -35.74
C PRO A 34 5.67 -0.72 -35.06
N SER A 35 5.90 0.40 -35.74
CA SER A 35 5.73 1.77 -35.21
C SER A 35 4.34 2.03 -34.60
N GLU A 36 3.33 1.31 -35.08
CA GLU A 36 1.94 1.34 -34.60
C GLU A 36 1.80 0.82 -33.16
N PHE A 37 2.56 -0.20 -32.76
CA PHE A 37 2.53 -0.76 -31.41
C PHE A 37 3.14 0.19 -30.37
N TYR A 38 4.14 1.00 -30.74
CA TYR A 38 4.69 2.03 -29.84
C TYR A 38 3.66 3.12 -29.52
N SER A 39 2.85 3.49 -30.50
CA SER A 39 1.78 4.48 -30.33
C SER A 39 0.68 3.95 -29.41
N ILE A 40 0.33 2.66 -29.55
CA ILE A 40 -0.66 1.98 -28.71
C ILE A 40 -0.15 1.83 -27.27
N LEU A 41 1.10 1.39 -27.08
CA LEU A 41 1.72 1.29 -25.75
C LEU A 41 1.78 2.63 -25.03
N SER A 42 2.18 3.70 -25.73
CA SER A 42 2.22 5.06 -25.18
C SER A 42 0.82 5.61 -24.85
N LEU A 43 -0.20 5.26 -25.65
CA LEU A 43 -1.59 5.63 -25.36
C LEU A 43 -2.14 4.89 -24.14
N ILE A 44 -1.86 3.59 -24.01
CA ILE A 44 -2.23 2.77 -22.85
C ILE A 44 -1.55 3.32 -21.59
N GLU A 45 -0.27 3.67 -21.67
CA GLU A 45 0.46 4.30 -20.56
C GLU A 45 -0.17 5.64 -20.15
N SER A 46 -0.45 6.50 -21.13
CA SER A 46 -1.10 7.80 -20.90
C SER A 46 -2.48 7.64 -20.27
N LEU A 47 -3.24 6.61 -20.67
CA LEU A 47 -4.52 6.26 -20.06
C LEU A 47 -4.34 5.72 -18.64
N CYS A 48 -3.40 4.81 -18.39
CA CYS A 48 -3.13 4.30 -17.04
C CYS A 48 -2.72 5.41 -16.07
N ILE A 49 -1.91 6.38 -16.51
CA ILE A 49 -1.53 7.56 -15.72
C ILE A 49 -2.73 8.50 -15.53
N LEU A 50 -3.49 8.79 -16.60
CA LEU A 50 -4.69 9.64 -16.55
C LEU A 50 -5.74 9.11 -15.59
N TYR A 51 -5.92 7.79 -15.54
CA TYR A 51 -6.85 7.13 -14.63
C TYR A 51 -6.24 6.79 -13.26
N GLY A 52 -4.96 7.10 -13.03
CA GLY A 52 -4.24 6.90 -11.76
C GLY A 52 -3.89 5.44 -11.45
N ILE A 53 -4.03 4.53 -12.42
CA ILE A 53 -4.01 3.07 -12.21
C ILE A 53 -2.61 2.55 -11.89
N LEU A 54 -1.54 3.21 -12.35
CA LEU A 54 -0.17 2.70 -12.20
C LEU A 54 0.81 3.84 -11.87
N TRP A 55 1.36 3.84 -10.66
CA TRP A 55 2.44 4.73 -10.24
C TRP A 55 3.59 3.90 -9.69
N LYS A 56 4.75 3.95 -10.34
CA LYS A 56 5.87 3.11 -9.94
C LYS A 56 6.81 3.76 -8.95
N ASP A 57 7.00 5.08 -9.03
CA ASP A 57 7.94 5.80 -8.18
C ASP A 57 7.55 7.29 -8.06
N GLY A 58 7.59 7.87 -6.86
CA GLY A 58 7.59 9.33 -6.64
C GLY A 58 6.80 9.83 -5.43
N GLU A 59 6.90 11.13 -5.16
CA GLU A 59 6.09 11.83 -4.15
C GLU A 59 4.74 12.25 -4.76
N THR A 60 3.62 11.85 -4.13
CA THR A 60 2.29 12.28 -4.56
C THR A 60 1.44 12.79 -3.40
N SER A 61 0.71 13.89 -3.65
CA SER A 61 -0.16 14.47 -2.62
C SER A 61 -1.46 13.67 -2.45
N SER A 62 -2.07 13.20 -3.54
CA SER A 62 -3.33 12.45 -3.46
C SER A 62 -3.54 11.49 -4.62
N VAL A 63 -3.93 10.26 -4.30
CA VAL A 63 -4.37 9.22 -5.25
C VAL A 63 -5.80 8.81 -4.94
N LYS A 64 -6.68 8.87 -5.94
CA LYS A 64 -8.07 8.39 -5.79
C LYS A 64 -8.17 6.86 -5.90
N GLN A 65 -7.53 6.30 -6.91
CA GLN A 65 -7.42 4.87 -7.18
C GLN A 65 -6.04 4.65 -7.77
N GLY A 66 -5.30 3.61 -7.35
CA GLY A 66 -4.02 3.31 -7.99
C GLY A 66 -3.28 2.10 -7.45
N LEU A 67 -2.34 1.63 -8.27
CA LEU A 67 -1.30 0.67 -7.90
C LEU A 67 0.00 1.45 -7.70
N LEU A 68 0.51 1.46 -6.47
CA LEU A 68 1.71 2.17 -6.07
C LEU A 68 2.77 1.13 -5.70
N SER A 69 3.92 1.15 -6.38
CA SER A 69 4.99 0.17 -6.12
C SER A 69 6.17 0.72 -5.31
N HIS A 70 6.46 2.02 -5.42
CA HIS A 70 7.44 2.71 -4.59
C HIS A 70 7.09 4.19 -4.49
N GLY A 71 7.44 4.81 -3.36
CA GLY A 71 7.36 6.26 -3.17
C GLY A 71 6.61 6.69 -1.92
N GLU A 72 6.44 8.00 -1.82
CA GLU A 72 5.79 8.65 -0.68
C GLU A 72 4.46 9.22 -1.12
N THR A 73 3.38 8.93 -0.38
CA THR A 73 2.05 9.42 -0.72
C THR A 73 1.32 9.98 0.48
N SER A 74 0.86 11.23 0.41
CA SER A 74 0.14 11.80 1.56
C SER A 74 -1.24 11.16 1.75
N THR A 75 -1.99 10.87 0.68
CA THR A 75 -3.33 10.30 0.81
C THR A 75 -3.73 9.38 -0.35
N VAL A 76 -4.17 8.16 -0.03
CA VAL A 76 -4.76 7.21 -0.97
C VAL A 76 -6.21 6.89 -0.57
N LYS A 77 -7.16 7.06 -1.49
CA LYS A 77 -8.56 6.65 -1.24
C LYS A 77 -8.77 5.15 -1.44
N GLN A 78 -8.24 4.59 -2.51
CA GLN A 78 -8.26 3.16 -2.83
C GLN A 78 -6.93 2.79 -3.49
N GLY A 79 -6.26 1.73 -3.04
CA GLY A 79 -5.06 1.31 -3.76
C GLY A 79 -4.43 0.01 -3.31
N LEU A 80 -3.56 -0.52 -4.17
CA LEU A 80 -2.57 -1.53 -3.81
C LEU A 80 -1.24 -0.81 -3.66
N LEU A 81 -0.63 -0.91 -2.49
CA LEU A 81 0.60 -0.22 -2.13
C LEU A 81 1.65 -1.26 -1.82
N SER A 82 2.81 -1.11 -2.44
CA SER A 82 4.01 -1.87 -2.13
C SER A 82 5.16 -0.90 -1.88
N HIS A 83 6.08 -1.25 -0.98
CA HIS A 83 7.39 -0.60 -0.83
C HIS A 83 7.42 0.94 -0.84
N GLY A 84 6.63 1.56 0.04
CA GLY A 84 6.59 3.01 0.17
C GLY A 84 6.05 3.50 1.51
N GLU A 85 6.06 4.82 1.68
CA GLU A 85 5.52 5.49 2.85
C GLU A 85 4.19 6.15 2.50
N THR A 86 3.19 6.01 3.35
CA THR A 86 1.88 6.65 3.11
C THR A 86 1.27 7.22 4.36
N SER A 87 0.92 8.50 4.36
CA SER A 87 0.35 9.11 5.58
C SER A 87 -1.08 8.60 5.85
N SER A 88 -1.91 8.45 4.81
CA SER A 88 -3.30 7.99 4.99
C SER A 88 -3.84 7.14 3.85
N VAL A 89 -4.39 5.99 4.19
CA VAL A 89 -5.10 5.08 3.28
C VAL A 89 -6.53 4.88 3.77
N LYS A 90 -7.51 5.19 2.91
CA LYS A 90 -8.93 4.92 3.24
C LYS A 90 -9.29 3.45 3.00
N GLN A 91 -8.88 2.88 1.88
CA GLN A 91 -9.05 1.47 1.52
C GLN A 91 -7.79 1.00 0.80
N GLY A 92 -7.17 -0.10 1.23
CA GLY A 92 -6.04 -0.62 0.47
C GLY A 92 -5.52 -1.98 0.87
N LEU A 93 -4.71 -2.55 -0.02
CA LEU A 93 -3.82 -3.66 0.29
C LEU A 93 -2.41 -3.10 0.36
N LEU A 94 -1.70 -3.37 1.44
CA LEU A 94 -0.41 -2.80 1.74
C LEU A 94 0.61 -3.93 1.93
N SER A 95 1.78 -3.77 1.33
CA SER A 95 2.87 -4.73 1.45
C SER A 95 4.21 -4.02 1.57
N HIS A 96 5.03 -4.41 2.53
CA HIS A 96 6.42 -3.92 2.62
C HIS A 96 6.57 -2.40 2.70
N GLY A 97 5.76 -1.70 3.50
CA GLY A 97 5.86 -0.25 3.62
C GLY A 97 5.42 0.28 4.98
N GLU A 98 5.54 1.60 5.14
CA GLU A 98 5.15 2.31 6.35
C GLU A 98 3.87 3.09 6.09
N THR A 99 2.92 3.04 7.02
CA THR A 99 1.67 3.79 6.87
C THR A 99 1.19 4.39 8.18
N SER A 100 0.98 5.70 8.24
CA SER A 100 0.55 6.33 9.51
C SER A 100 -0.90 5.96 9.86
N SER A 101 -1.80 5.90 8.87
CA SER A 101 -3.21 5.56 9.13
C SER A 101 -3.91 4.80 8.01
N VAL A 102 -4.53 3.68 8.38
CA VAL A 102 -5.38 2.87 7.50
C VAL A 102 -6.80 2.81 8.06
N LYS A 103 -7.79 3.24 7.28
CA LYS A 103 -9.20 3.10 7.69
C LYS A 103 -9.72 1.69 7.46
N GLN A 104 -9.44 1.11 6.30
CA GLN A 104 -9.81 -0.26 5.93
C GLN A 104 -8.67 -0.84 5.11
N GLY A 105 -8.13 -2.00 5.47
CA GLY A 105 -7.13 -2.61 4.61
C GLY A 105 -6.62 -3.98 5.03
N LEU A 106 -5.86 -4.59 4.12
CA LEU A 106 -5.01 -5.72 4.42
C LEU A 106 -3.58 -5.22 4.42
N SER A 107 -2.81 -5.48 5.47
CA SER A 107 -1.39 -5.13 5.51
C SER A 107 -0.54 -6.37 5.73
N SER A 108 0.57 -6.44 5.01
CA SER A 108 1.55 -7.51 5.12
C SER A 108 2.96 -6.94 5.17
N HIS A 109 3.85 -7.48 6.01
CA HIS A 109 5.28 -7.15 5.98
C HIS A 109 5.60 -5.66 6.13
N GLY A 110 4.86 -4.92 6.97
CA GLY A 110 5.04 -3.48 7.08
C GLY A 110 4.68 -2.92 8.45
N GLU A 111 4.92 -1.63 8.61
CA GLU A 111 4.66 -0.89 9.83
C GLU A 111 3.43 0.00 9.65
N THR A 112 2.53 0.01 10.64
CA THR A 112 1.36 0.88 10.59
C THR A 112 1.05 1.50 11.93
N SER A 113 1.00 2.83 12.04
CA SER A 113 0.73 3.45 13.35
C SER A 113 -0.72 3.19 13.80
N THR A 114 -1.69 3.36 12.90
CA THR A 114 -3.11 3.20 13.23
C THR A 114 -3.92 2.45 12.17
N VAL A 115 -4.68 1.44 12.60
CA VAL A 115 -5.63 0.69 11.75
C VAL A 115 -7.02 0.73 12.38
N LYS A 116 -8.01 1.24 11.64
CA LYS A 116 -9.40 1.21 12.11
C LYS A 116 -10.04 -0.16 11.89
N GLN A 117 -9.87 -0.75 10.72
CA GLN A 117 -10.37 -2.07 10.34
C GLN A 117 -9.34 -2.74 9.44
N GLY A 118 -8.88 -3.94 9.77
CA GLY A 118 -7.99 -4.64 8.84
C GLY A 118 -7.64 -6.08 9.18
N LEU A 119 -7.02 -6.73 8.21
CA LEU A 119 -6.30 -7.99 8.43
C LEU A 119 -4.81 -7.69 8.32
N LEU A 120 -4.04 -8.05 9.34
CA LEU A 120 -2.64 -7.69 9.46
C LEU A 120 -1.82 -8.95 9.61
N SER A 121 -0.74 -9.05 8.85
CA SER A 121 0.15 -10.21 8.88
C SER A 121 1.61 -9.78 8.81
N HIS A 122 2.50 -10.40 9.58
CA HIS A 122 3.94 -10.18 9.45
C HIS A 122 4.33 -8.70 9.58
N GLY A 123 3.89 -7.98 10.61
CA GLY A 123 4.19 -6.56 10.71
C GLY A 123 4.00 -5.98 12.10
N GLU A 124 4.32 -4.71 12.22
CA GLU A 124 4.21 -3.96 13.46
C GLU A 124 3.06 -2.96 13.38
N THR A 125 2.27 -2.86 14.44
CA THR A 125 1.16 -1.91 14.48
C THR A 125 0.96 -1.29 15.85
N SER A 126 0.96 0.04 15.96
CA SER A 126 0.80 0.67 17.29
C SER A 126 -0.63 0.52 17.81
N SER A 127 -1.64 0.70 16.96
CA SER A 127 -3.05 0.60 17.38
C SER A 127 -3.99 0.03 16.33
N VAL A 128 -4.78 -0.96 16.74
CA VAL A 128 -5.86 -1.56 15.95
C VAL A 128 -7.20 -1.40 16.65
N LYS A 129 -8.18 -0.80 15.98
CA LYS A 129 -9.55 -0.73 16.52
C LYS A 129 -10.31 -2.03 16.31
N GLN A 130 -10.25 -2.61 15.12
CA GLN A 130 -10.88 -3.88 14.75
C GLN A 130 -9.96 -4.63 13.78
N GLY A 131 -9.61 -5.88 14.07
CA GLY A 131 -8.85 -6.64 13.07
C GLY A 131 -8.64 -8.12 13.36
N LEU A 132 -8.12 -8.82 12.34
CA LEU A 132 -7.50 -10.13 12.49
C LEU A 132 -5.99 -9.93 12.35
N LEU A 133 -5.23 -10.43 13.31
CA LEU A 133 -3.79 -10.22 13.37
C LEU A 133 -3.10 -11.59 13.42
N SER A 134 -2.08 -11.75 12.60
CA SER A 134 -1.27 -12.96 12.54
C SER A 134 0.22 -12.64 12.44
N HIS A 135 1.08 -13.33 13.17
CA HIS A 135 2.54 -13.21 12.98
C HIS A 135 3.08 -11.78 13.07
N GLY A 136 2.66 -10.98 14.06
CA GLY A 136 3.11 -9.59 14.17
C GLY A 136 3.10 -9.06 15.58
N GLU A 137 3.59 -7.84 15.73
CA GLU A 137 3.64 -7.12 17.00
C GLU A 137 2.60 -6.02 17.01
N THR A 138 1.85 -5.88 18.10
CA THR A 138 0.86 -4.81 18.21
C THR A 138 0.78 -4.22 19.62
N SER A 139 0.92 -2.91 19.77
CA SER A 139 0.87 -2.34 21.12
C SER A 139 -0.55 -2.39 21.70
N THR A 140 -1.57 -2.03 20.91
CA THR A 140 -2.96 -1.96 21.39
C THR A 140 -3.98 -2.51 20.39
N VAL A 141 -4.85 -3.40 20.86
CA VAL A 141 -6.01 -3.89 20.10
C VAL A 141 -7.29 -3.65 20.88
N LYS A 142 -8.26 -2.94 20.27
CA LYS A 142 -9.58 -2.76 20.90
C LYS A 142 -10.46 -3.99 20.70
N GLN A 143 -10.54 -4.52 19.49
CA GLN A 143 -11.31 -5.71 19.12
C GLN A 143 -10.52 -6.53 18.11
N GLY A 144 -10.28 -7.81 18.35
CA GLY A 144 -9.65 -8.63 17.32
C GLY A 144 -9.54 -10.12 17.60
N LEU A 145 -9.18 -10.86 16.56
CA LEU A 145 -8.67 -12.23 16.68
C LEU A 145 -7.16 -12.18 16.43
N LEU A 146 -6.38 -12.73 17.35
CA LEU A 146 -4.94 -12.64 17.32
C LEU A 146 -4.37 -14.05 17.29
N SER A 147 -3.41 -14.29 16.40
CA SER A 147 -2.73 -15.56 16.28
C SER A 147 -1.22 -15.35 16.11
N HIS A 148 -0.39 -16.16 16.77
CA HIS A 148 1.05 -16.20 16.50
C HIS A 148 1.78 -14.86 16.56
N GLY A 149 1.43 -13.97 17.48
CA GLY A 149 2.06 -12.65 17.60
C GLY A 149 2.16 -12.15 19.03
N GLU A 150 2.74 -10.97 19.18
CA GLU A 150 2.91 -10.30 20.46
C GLU A 150 1.97 -9.10 20.55
N THR A 151 1.29 -8.93 21.67
CA THR A 151 0.43 -7.77 21.88
C THR A 151 0.48 -7.23 23.29
N SER A 152 0.75 -5.93 23.48
CA SER A 152 0.86 -5.39 24.84
C SER A 152 -0.50 -5.30 25.54
N SER A 153 -1.56 -4.90 24.82
CA SER A 153 -2.90 -4.76 25.40
C SER A 153 -4.05 -5.10 24.46
N VAL A 154 -4.99 -5.92 24.92
CA VAL A 154 -6.23 -6.27 24.23
C VAL A 154 -7.44 -5.92 25.09
N LYS A 155 -8.37 -5.13 24.55
CA LYS A 155 -9.65 -4.86 25.24
C LYS A 155 -10.65 -6.00 25.06
N GLN A 156 -10.84 -6.47 23.83
CA GLN A 156 -11.75 -7.56 23.47
C GLN A 156 -11.10 -8.44 22.41
N GLY A 157 -10.96 -9.75 22.63
CA GLY A 157 -10.47 -10.62 21.57
C GLY A 157 -10.43 -12.12 21.87
N LEU A 158 -10.15 -12.90 20.83
CA LEU A 158 -9.74 -14.29 20.95
C LEU A 158 -8.27 -14.38 20.57
N LEU A 159 -7.48 -15.01 21.41
CA LEU A 159 -6.03 -15.06 21.30
C LEU A 159 -5.60 -16.52 21.22
N SER A 160 -4.78 -16.85 20.23
CA SER A 160 -4.24 -18.19 20.04
C SER A 160 -2.75 -18.18 19.74
N HIS A 161 -1.98 -19.01 20.43
CA HIS A 161 -0.55 -19.22 20.13
C HIS A 161 0.30 -17.93 20.07
N GLY A 162 0.05 -16.95 20.93
CA GLY A 162 0.80 -15.68 20.98
C GLY A 162 0.95 -15.16 22.40
N GLU A 163 1.75 -14.12 22.57
CA GLU A 163 1.99 -13.49 23.86
C GLU A 163 1.14 -12.23 24.01
N THR A 164 0.52 -12.06 25.18
CA THR A 164 -0.20 -10.81 25.47
C THR A 164 -0.08 -10.41 26.92
N SER A 165 0.42 -9.20 27.16
CA SER A 165 0.69 -8.72 28.52
C SER A 165 -0.60 -8.42 29.30
N THR A 166 -1.61 -7.83 28.65
CA THR A 166 -2.88 -7.48 29.30
C THR A 166 -4.10 -7.78 28.43
N VAL A 167 -5.10 -8.46 29.00
CA VAL A 167 -6.39 -8.71 28.35
C VAL A 167 -7.53 -8.32 29.28
N LYS A 168 -8.42 -7.43 28.81
CA LYS A 168 -9.60 -7.03 29.60
C LYS A 168 -10.76 -8.03 29.46
N GLN A 169 -11.06 -8.45 28.23
CA GLN A 169 -12.09 -9.43 27.92
C GLN A 169 -11.59 -10.30 26.77
N GLY A 170 -11.47 -11.59 26.97
CA GLY A 170 -11.06 -12.47 25.88
C GLY A 170 -10.87 -13.91 26.30
N LEU A 171 -10.76 -14.76 25.29
CA LEU A 171 -10.36 -16.15 25.46
C LEU A 171 -8.90 -16.28 25.04
N LEU A 172 -8.09 -16.91 25.88
CA LEU A 172 -6.74 -17.34 25.52
C LEU A 172 -6.77 -18.85 25.29
N SER A 173 -6.38 -19.27 24.10
CA SER A 173 -6.01 -20.65 23.81
C SER A 173 -4.50 -20.72 23.59
N HIS A 174 -3.85 -21.60 24.36
CA HIS A 174 -2.42 -21.87 24.21
C HIS A 174 -2.15 -22.94 23.16
#